data_AF-A0A940L568-F1
#
_entry.id   AF-A0A940L568-F1
#
_cell.length_a   1.000
_cell.length_b   1.000
_cell.length_c   1.000
_cell.angle_alpha   90.00
_cell.angle_beta   90.00
_cell.angle_gamma   90.00
#
_symmetry.space_group_name_H-M   'P 1'
#
loop_
_entity.id
_entity.type
_entity.pdbx_description
1 polymer ?
#
loop_
_entity_poly.entity_id
_entity_poly.type
_entity_poly.pdbx_seq_one_letter_code
_entity_poly.pdbx_strand_id
1 'polypeptide(L)'
;MKLLILIMLISSTSHALIDGDKVGNGGGLWVCQDKNQKVLKASLVDLYEARHEFGLTLIKPSETDPRKIAEERRAFLIKNLPEYGTAWSPIMDATLAKIRYVDSLLETINDALYRIKPLPKDCAGKWKYEQFANFTNQSQVLIRQDFWTSSAIQPLDKAALLWHETIYKWHVIIMLIKTLCAHARSSA
;
A
#
# COMPACT_ATOMS: atom_id res chain seq x y z
N MET A 1 52.20 15.95 35.18
CA MET A 1 51.98 16.51 33.83
C MET A 1 51.76 15.31 32.91
N LYS A 2 50.52 14.84 32.80
CA LYS A 2 49.65 15.08 31.63
C LYS A 2 50.18 14.45 30.34
N LEU A 3 50.33 13.13 30.32
CA LEU A 3 50.37 12.34 29.08
C LEU A 3 50.14 10.88 29.46
N LEU A 4 49.34 10.13 28.69
CA LEU A 4 48.97 8.71 28.87
C LEU A 4 47.66 8.35 29.62
N ILE A 5 46.66 9.23 29.65
CA ILE A 5 45.24 8.84 29.83
C ILE A 5 44.40 9.36 28.65
N LEU A 6 44.92 9.24 27.42
CA LEU A 6 44.27 9.73 26.20
C LEU A 6 44.39 8.72 25.03
N ILE A 7 44.43 7.42 25.33
CA ILE A 7 44.48 6.37 24.29
C ILE A 7 43.36 5.31 24.48
N MET A 8 42.52 5.43 25.52
CA MET A 8 41.48 4.45 25.83
C MET A 8 40.06 5.05 25.76
N LEU A 9 39.81 5.92 24.78
CA LEU A 9 38.51 6.59 24.60
C LEU A 9 38.15 6.85 23.12
N ILE A 10 38.69 6.06 22.19
CA ILE A 10 38.38 6.14 20.75
C ILE A 10 38.15 4.74 20.18
N SER A 11 37.42 3.89 20.90
CA SER A 11 37.06 2.53 20.43
C SER A 11 35.60 2.17 20.67
N SER A 12 34.76 3.20 20.87
CA SER A 12 33.31 3.07 20.90
C SER A 12 32.67 4.01 19.88
N THR A 13 33.21 4.03 18.64
CA THR A 13 32.35 4.27 17.49
C THR A 13 31.49 3.02 17.31
N SER A 14 30.47 2.94 18.15
CA SER A 14 29.30 2.12 17.88
C SER A 14 28.87 2.46 16.47
N HIS A 15 29.16 1.55 15.54
CA HIS A 15 28.47 1.47 14.28
C HIS A 15 27.04 1.01 14.64
N ALA A 16 26.26 1.92 15.22
CA ALA A 16 24.84 1.95 14.96
C ALA A 16 24.77 2.37 13.49
N LEU A 17 25.01 1.40 12.62
CA LEU A 17 24.51 1.43 11.27
C LEU A 17 23.06 1.84 11.43
N ILE A 18 22.79 3.02 10.90
CA ILE A 18 21.50 3.52 10.49
C ILE A 18 20.65 2.30 10.13
N ASP A 19 19.83 1.84 11.07
CA ASP A 19 18.68 1.01 10.73
C ASP A 19 17.80 2.01 10.02
N GLY A 20 18.05 2.15 8.72
CA GLY A 20 17.30 3.06 7.88
C GLY A 20 15.90 2.53 7.91
N ASP A 21 15.09 3.10 8.80
CA ASP A 21 13.71 2.75 9.11
C ASP A 21 13.08 2.07 7.91
N LYS A 22 13.20 0.74 7.87
CA LYS A 22 12.60 -0.07 6.82
C LYS A 22 11.14 -0.14 7.18
N VAL A 23 10.45 0.94 6.84
CA VAL A 23 9.00 1.00 6.76
C VAL A 23 8.63 0.05 5.63
N GLY A 24 8.48 -1.23 5.99
CA GLY A 24 8.05 -2.29 5.10
C GLY A 24 6.54 -2.21 4.97
N ASN A 25 6.01 -1.20 4.30
CA ASN A 25 4.58 -1.19 4.04
C ASN A 25 4.30 -1.88 2.72
N GLY A 26 3.70 -3.06 2.80
CA GLY A 26 3.01 -3.68 1.68
C GLY A 26 1.51 -3.46 1.83
N GLY A 27 0.79 -3.36 0.72
CA GLY A 27 -0.67 -3.21 0.78
C GLY A 27 -1.38 -4.41 1.43
N GLY A 28 -2.29 -4.12 2.37
CA GLY A 28 -3.12 -5.10 3.07
C GLY A 28 -4.58 -5.13 2.58
N LEU A 29 -5.22 -6.28 2.70
CA LEU A 29 -6.64 -6.47 2.42
C LEU A 29 -7.41 -6.85 3.68
N TRP A 30 -8.60 -6.30 3.82
CA TRP A 30 -9.66 -6.96 4.57
C TRP A 30 -10.30 -8.02 3.69
N VAL A 31 -10.20 -9.29 4.09
CA VAL A 31 -10.71 -10.44 3.33
C VAL A 31 -11.86 -11.09 4.11
N CYS A 32 -13.02 -11.18 3.46
CA CYS A 32 -14.18 -11.91 3.96
C CYS A 32 -14.11 -13.34 3.41
N GLN A 33 -13.97 -14.33 4.30
CA GLN A 33 -13.91 -15.74 3.93
C GLN A 33 -15.08 -16.52 4.51
N ASP A 34 -15.60 -17.48 3.73
CA ASP A 34 -16.60 -18.43 4.23
C ASP A 34 -15.97 -19.51 5.12
N LYS A 35 -16.80 -20.45 5.60
CA LYS A 35 -16.36 -21.58 6.43
C LYS A 35 -15.36 -22.52 5.74
N ASN A 36 -15.28 -22.49 4.42
CA ASN A 36 -14.36 -23.28 3.60
C ASN A 36 -13.13 -22.47 3.17
N GLN A 37 -12.89 -21.32 3.79
CA GLN A 37 -11.79 -20.38 3.47
C GLN A 37 -11.88 -19.77 2.06
N LYS A 38 -13.01 -19.90 1.37
CA LYS A 38 -13.20 -19.25 0.06
C LYS A 38 -13.36 -17.75 0.27
N VAL A 39 -12.60 -16.95 -0.47
CA VAL A 39 -12.72 -15.50 -0.47
C VAL A 39 -14.05 -15.10 -1.12
N LEU A 40 -14.93 -14.48 -0.34
CA LEU A 40 -16.24 -13.99 -0.79
C LEU A 40 -16.13 -12.57 -1.36
N LYS A 41 -15.34 -11.73 -0.69
CA LYS A 41 -15.00 -10.37 -1.10
C LYS A 41 -13.80 -9.88 -0.32
N ALA A 42 -13.11 -8.89 -0.86
CA ALA A 42 -12.06 -8.19 -0.14
C ALA A 42 -12.02 -6.71 -0.51
N SER A 43 -11.38 -5.91 0.34
CA SER A 43 -11.17 -4.48 0.11
C SER A 43 -9.78 -4.10 0.58
N LEU A 44 -9.09 -3.28 -0.20
CA LEU A 44 -7.81 -2.69 0.19
C LEU A 44 -8.04 -1.83 1.42
N VAL A 45 -7.20 -2.02 2.44
CA VAL A 45 -7.33 -1.31 3.72
C VAL A 45 -7.40 0.20 3.48
N ASP A 46 -6.54 0.76 2.61
CA ASP A 46 -6.53 2.20 2.30
C ASP A 46 -7.87 2.71 1.76
N LEU A 47 -8.50 1.96 0.85
CA LEU A 47 -9.79 2.35 0.26
C LEU A 47 -10.95 2.14 1.24
N TYR A 48 -10.87 1.11 2.07
CA TYR A 48 -11.82 0.91 3.16
C TYR A 48 -11.78 2.08 4.14
N GLU A 49 -10.58 2.48 4.57
CA GLU A 49 -10.38 3.65 5.43
C GLU A 49 -10.82 4.94 4.76
N ALA A 50 -10.46 5.17 3.49
CA ALA A 50 -10.90 6.34 2.73
C ALA A 50 -12.44 6.51 2.78
N ARG A 51 -13.17 5.42 2.61
CA ARG A 51 -14.65 5.45 2.63
C ARG A 51 -15.23 5.59 4.03
N HIS A 52 -14.74 4.79 4.99
CA HIS A 52 -15.41 4.61 6.27
C HIS A 52 -14.86 5.49 7.39
N GLU A 53 -13.58 5.86 7.33
CA GLU A 53 -12.96 6.80 8.27
C GLU A 53 -13.10 8.24 7.77
N PHE A 54 -12.82 8.48 6.48
CA PHE A 54 -12.76 9.84 5.92
C PHE A 54 -14.02 10.25 5.14
N GLY A 55 -15.00 9.35 4.99
CA GLY A 55 -16.25 9.65 4.29
C GLY A 55 -16.08 9.96 2.79
N LEU A 56 -14.95 9.59 2.19
CA LEU A 56 -14.65 9.89 0.79
C LEU A 56 -15.43 8.97 -0.15
N THR A 57 -15.82 9.51 -1.31
CA THR A 57 -16.53 8.74 -2.32
C THR A 57 -15.54 8.19 -3.33
N LEU A 58 -15.39 6.86 -3.38
CA LEU A 58 -14.49 6.22 -4.32
C LEU A 58 -14.91 6.50 -5.77
N ILE A 59 -13.93 6.65 -6.65
CA ILE A 59 -14.18 6.78 -8.08
C ILE A 59 -14.86 5.54 -8.65
N LYS A 60 -15.62 5.73 -9.73
CA LYS A 60 -16.13 4.63 -10.56
C LYS A 60 -15.32 4.60 -11.84
N PRO A 61 -14.31 3.71 -11.95
CA PRO A 61 -13.50 3.65 -13.16
C PRO A 61 -14.33 3.20 -14.36
N SER A 62 -13.99 3.72 -15.54
CA SER A 62 -14.52 3.26 -16.82
C SER A 62 -13.88 1.95 -17.28
N GLU A 63 -12.66 1.68 -16.81
CA GLU A 63 -11.88 0.50 -17.15
C GLU A 63 -11.97 -0.60 -16.09
N THR A 64 -11.70 -1.84 -16.50
CA THR A 64 -11.65 -3.01 -15.61
C THR A 64 -10.23 -3.56 -15.44
N ASP A 65 -9.27 -3.09 -16.24
CA ASP A 65 -7.86 -3.40 -16.06
C ASP A 65 -7.26 -2.49 -14.97
N PRO A 66 -6.77 -3.03 -13.84
CA PRO A 66 -6.14 -2.26 -12.77
C PRO A 66 -5.02 -1.32 -13.25
N ARG A 67 -4.24 -1.73 -14.25
CA ARG A 67 -3.15 -0.90 -14.79
C ARG A 67 -3.68 0.31 -15.52
N LYS A 68 -4.70 0.13 -16.36
CA LYS A 68 -5.35 1.25 -17.05
C LYS A 68 -6.00 2.22 -16.08
N ILE A 69 -6.67 1.72 -15.05
CA ILE A 69 -7.23 2.57 -13.99
C ILE A 69 -6.11 3.39 -13.31
N ALA A 70 -4.97 2.76 -13.03
CA ALA A 70 -3.84 3.46 -12.43
C ALA A 70 -3.25 4.52 -13.37
N GLU A 71 -3.15 4.25 -14.67
CA GLU A 71 -2.71 5.22 -15.69
C GLU A 71 -3.72 6.37 -15.88
N GLU A 72 -5.03 6.09 -15.83
CA GLU A 72 -6.05 7.15 -15.83
C GLU A 72 -5.85 8.11 -14.64
N ARG A 73 -5.46 7.58 -13.46
CA ARG A 73 -5.12 8.41 -12.30
C ARG A 73 -3.80 9.14 -12.47
N ARG A 74 -2.81 8.55 -13.13
CA ARG A 74 -1.55 9.21 -13.48
C ARG A 74 -1.81 10.43 -14.37
N ALA A 75 -2.60 10.25 -15.42
CA ALA A 75 -2.98 11.33 -16.34
C ALA A 75 -3.76 12.43 -15.62
N PHE A 76 -4.69 12.06 -14.72
CA PHE A 76 -5.39 13.03 -13.87
C PHE A 76 -4.42 13.83 -13.01
N LEU A 77 -3.46 13.18 -12.36
CA LEU A 77 -2.46 13.84 -11.53
C LEU A 77 -1.60 14.81 -12.34
N ILE A 78 -1.05 14.39 -13.48
CA ILE A 78 -0.26 15.27 -14.34
C ILE A 78 -1.04 16.51 -14.74
N LYS A 79 -2.33 16.35 -15.06
CA LYS A 79 -3.19 17.46 -15.51
C LYS A 79 -3.60 18.41 -14.38
N ASN A 80 -3.98 17.87 -13.22
CA ASN A 80 -4.65 18.66 -12.17
C ASN A 80 -3.72 18.98 -10.97
N LEU A 81 -2.65 18.22 -10.83
CA LEU A 81 -1.71 18.25 -9.71
C LEU A 81 -0.27 18.00 -10.23
N PRO A 82 0.24 18.85 -11.15
CA PRO A 82 1.43 18.56 -11.97
C PRO A 82 2.70 18.35 -11.16
N GLU A 83 2.82 18.96 -9.97
CA GLU A 83 3.92 18.73 -9.04
C GLU A 83 4.01 17.25 -8.65
N TYR A 84 2.90 16.67 -8.19
CA TYR A 84 2.80 15.26 -7.82
C TYR A 84 2.83 14.33 -9.04
N GLY A 85 2.11 14.69 -10.10
CA GLY A 85 2.03 13.89 -11.33
C GLY A 85 3.39 13.70 -12.00
N THR A 86 4.18 14.77 -12.11
CA THR A 86 5.53 14.73 -12.68
C THR A 86 6.49 13.98 -11.77
N ALA A 87 6.42 14.21 -10.45
CA ALA A 87 7.32 13.56 -9.49
C ALA A 87 7.08 12.04 -9.41
N TRP A 88 5.83 11.59 -9.38
CA TRP A 88 5.51 10.18 -9.17
C TRP A 88 5.46 9.33 -10.42
N SER A 89 5.26 9.93 -11.59
CA SER A 89 5.27 9.23 -12.88
C SER A 89 6.47 8.28 -13.08
N PRO A 90 7.73 8.75 -12.97
CA PRO A 90 8.89 7.87 -13.14
C PRO A 90 9.01 6.81 -12.02
N ILE A 91 8.47 7.10 -10.83
CA ILE A 91 8.44 6.15 -9.72
C ILE A 91 7.46 5.03 -10.03
N MET A 92 6.27 5.37 -10.53
CA MET A 92 5.26 4.41 -10.95
C MET A 92 5.85 3.44 -11.97
N ASP A 93 6.51 3.95 -13.02
CA ASP A 93 7.16 3.12 -14.04
C ASP A 93 8.19 2.17 -13.41
N ALA A 94 9.04 2.69 -12.51
CA ALA A 94 10.05 1.89 -11.81
C ALA A 94 9.45 0.88 -10.84
N THR A 95 8.30 1.16 -10.22
CA THR A 95 7.58 0.26 -9.32
C THR A 95 6.93 -0.86 -10.13
N LEU A 96 6.22 -0.53 -11.20
CA LEU A 96 5.55 -1.50 -12.08
C LEU A 96 6.54 -2.48 -12.71
N ALA A 97 7.73 -2.02 -13.09
CA ALA A 97 8.79 -2.86 -13.65
C ALA A 97 9.36 -3.88 -12.64
N LYS A 98 9.14 -3.66 -11.34
CA LYS A 98 9.67 -4.50 -10.25
C LYS A 98 8.59 -5.37 -9.59
N ILE A 99 7.36 -5.33 -10.09
CA ILE A 99 6.29 -6.22 -9.61
C ILE A 99 6.61 -7.67 -9.97
N ARG A 100 6.52 -8.54 -8.98
CA ARG A 100 6.58 -9.99 -9.11
C ARG A 100 5.32 -10.59 -8.51
N TYR A 101 4.56 -11.29 -9.33
CA TYR A 101 3.43 -12.08 -8.85
C TYR A 101 3.97 -13.38 -8.26
N VAL A 102 3.50 -13.74 -7.07
CA VAL A 102 3.92 -14.95 -6.37
C VAL A 102 2.72 -15.75 -5.92
N ASP A 103 2.81 -17.07 -6.05
CA ASP A 103 1.82 -18.02 -5.57
C ASP A 103 2.24 -18.58 -4.20
N SER A 104 2.31 -17.68 -3.22
CA SER A 104 2.68 -18.00 -1.83
C SER A 104 2.05 -17.00 -0.90
N LEU A 105 1.74 -17.42 0.33
CA LEU A 105 1.40 -16.47 1.39
C LEU A 105 2.54 -15.47 1.59
N LEU A 106 2.19 -14.20 1.79
CA LEU A 106 3.12 -13.15 2.16
C LEU A 106 3.09 -12.99 3.67
N GLU A 107 4.26 -12.80 4.28
CA GLU A 107 4.35 -12.46 5.69
C GLU A 107 3.65 -11.13 5.95
N THR A 108 2.81 -11.11 6.99
CA THR A 108 2.20 -9.86 7.45
C THR A 108 3.28 -9.02 8.09
N ILE A 109 3.42 -7.79 7.61
CA ILE A 109 4.41 -6.87 8.15
C ILE A 109 3.80 -6.20 9.38
N ASN A 110 4.59 -6.11 10.46
CA ASN A 110 4.11 -5.72 11.78
C ASN A 110 3.84 -4.21 11.92
N ASP A 111 3.96 -3.45 10.82
CA ASP A 111 3.63 -2.04 10.69
C ASP A 111 2.24 -1.80 10.08
N ALA A 112 1.45 -2.85 9.88
CA ALA A 112 0.06 -2.78 9.45
C ALA A 112 -0.82 -2.06 10.50
N LEU A 113 -0.75 -0.72 10.53
CA LEU A 113 -1.51 0.17 11.39
C LEU A 113 -2.92 0.40 10.83
N TYR A 114 -3.68 -0.67 10.56
CA TYR A 114 -5.09 -0.52 10.20
C TYR A 114 -5.88 0.03 11.38
N ARG A 115 -6.58 1.15 11.19
CA ARG A 115 -7.30 1.83 12.29
C ARG A 115 -8.73 1.37 12.43
N ILE A 116 -9.33 0.95 11.32
CA ILE A 116 -10.71 0.46 11.29
C ILE A 116 -10.82 -0.86 10.53
N LYS A 117 -11.75 -1.70 10.99
CA LYS A 117 -12.06 -3.01 10.43
C LYS A 117 -13.53 -3.07 9.99
N PRO A 118 -13.85 -3.76 8.89
CA PRO A 118 -15.22 -4.06 8.51
C PRO A 118 -16.06 -4.69 9.63
N LEU A 119 -17.32 -4.30 9.70
CA LEU A 119 -18.25 -4.84 10.68
C LEU A 119 -18.56 -6.31 10.36
N PRO A 120 -18.72 -7.19 11.37
CA PRO A 120 -19.07 -8.59 11.15
C PRO A 120 -20.31 -8.77 10.27
N LYS A 121 -21.34 -7.91 10.44
CA LYS A 121 -22.58 -7.95 9.66
C LYS A 121 -22.38 -7.74 8.15
N ASP A 122 -21.28 -7.14 7.75
CA ASP A 122 -20.97 -6.87 6.34
C ASP A 122 -20.33 -8.10 5.66
N CYS A 123 -20.16 -9.22 6.35
CA CYS A 123 -19.58 -10.45 5.80
C CYS A 123 -20.42 -11.67 6.22
N ALA A 124 -20.85 -12.47 5.24
CA ALA A 124 -21.54 -13.74 5.50
C ALA A 124 -20.62 -14.81 6.13
N GLY A 125 -19.32 -14.52 6.24
CA GLY A 125 -18.32 -15.34 6.89
C GLY A 125 -17.51 -14.57 7.93
N LYS A 126 -16.17 -14.66 7.90
CA LYS A 126 -15.29 -13.96 8.84
C LYS A 126 -14.33 -13.02 8.13
N TRP A 127 -14.18 -11.82 8.67
CA TRP A 127 -13.17 -10.85 8.25
C TRP A 127 -11.81 -11.17 8.86
N LYS A 128 -10.81 -11.31 7.99
CA LYS A 128 -9.39 -11.47 8.32
C LYS A 128 -8.55 -10.42 7.58
N TYR A 129 -7.47 -9.96 8.20
CA TYR A 129 -6.45 -9.19 7.50
C TYR A 129 -5.52 -10.15 6.75
N GLU A 130 -5.23 -9.85 5.49
CA GLU A 130 -4.25 -10.60 4.70
C GLU A 130 -3.32 -9.64 3.96
N GLN A 131 -2.03 -9.97 3.94
CA GLN A 131 -1.03 -9.21 3.18
C GLN A 131 -1.23 -9.45 1.68
N PHE A 132 -1.43 -8.38 0.90
CA PHE A 132 -1.66 -8.48 -0.55
C PHE A 132 -0.39 -8.20 -1.35
N ALA A 133 0.36 -7.16 -0.97
CA ALA A 133 1.69 -6.91 -1.50
C ALA A 133 2.74 -6.87 -0.38
N ASN A 134 4.01 -7.07 -0.70
CA ASN A 134 5.12 -6.94 0.24
C ASN A 134 6.34 -6.41 -0.52
N PHE A 135 7.00 -5.40 0.04
CA PHE A 135 8.21 -4.82 -0.54
C PHE A 135 9.46 -5.50 0.01
N THR A 136 10.31 -5.99 -0.88
CA THR A 136 11.53 -6.70 -0.49
C THR A 136 12.72 -5.76 -0.32
N ASN A 137 13.72 -6.20 0.44
CA ASN A 137 15.03 -5.54 0.55
C ASN A 137 15.75 -5.36 -0.80
N GLN A 138 15.34 -6.08 -1.84
CA GLN A 138 15.89 -6.00 -3.20
C GLN A 138 15.09 -5.03 -4.10
N SER A 139 14.26 -4.19 -3.47
CA SER A 139 13.35 -3.27 -4.16
C SER A 139 12.31 -3.94 -5.06
N GLN A 140 11.97 -5.21 -4.83
CA GLN A 140 10.88 -5.88 -5.56
C GLN A 140 9.56 -5.68 -4.84
N VAL A 141 8.47 -5.62 -5.61
CA VAL A 141 7.11 -5.63 -5.07
C VAL A 141 6.54 -7.02 -5.31
N LEU A 142 6.42 -7.83 -4.26
CA LEU A 142 5.75 -9.12 -4.34
C LEU A 142 4.25 -8.90 -4.23
N ILE A 143 3.46 -9.46 -5.14
CA ILE A 143 1.99 -9.41 -5.10
C ILE A 143 1.46 -10.84 -5.11
N ARG A 144 0.52 -11.13 -4.20
CA ARG A 144 -0.22 -12.40 -4.18
C ARG A 144 -0.96 -12.63 -5.51
N GLN A 145 -0.55 -13.65 -6.26
CA GLN A 145 -1.11 -13.95 -7.58
C GLN A 145 -2.57 -14.39 -7.51
N ASP A 146 -2.93 -15.20 -6.51
CA ASP A 146 -4.29 -15.67 -6.27
C ASP A 146 -5.25 -14.50 -5.95
N PHE A 147 -4.79 -13.51 -5.18
CA PHE A 147 -5.56 -12.29 -4.93
C PHE A 147 -5.61 -11.38 -6.17
N TRP A 148 -4.51 -11.24 -6.89
CA TRP A 148 -4.46 -10.42 -8.10
C TRP A 148 -5.40 -10.93 -9.20
N THR A 149 -5.55 -12.25 -9.32
CA THR A 149 -6.44 -12.89 -10.31
C THR A 149 -7.86 -13.10 -9.82
N SER A 150 -8.10 -13.02 -8.50
CA SER A 150 -9.43 -13.18 -7.92
C SER A 150 -10.40 -12.07 -8.35
N SER A 151 -11.61 -12.48 -8.74
CA SER A 151 -12.74 -11.58 -9.00
C SER A 151 -13.40 -11.04 -7.73
N ALA A 152 -13.05 -11.57 -6.56
CA ALA A 152 -13.54 -11.10 -5.27
C ALA A 152 -12.89 -9.77 -4.82
N ILE A 153 -11.79 -9.37 -5.48
CA ILE A 153 -11.09 -8.09 -5.28
C ILE A 153 -11.37 -7.21 -6.50
N GLN A 154 -11.88 -6.01 -6.27
CA GLN A 154 -12.28 -5.13 -7.36
C GLN A 154 -11.06 -4.59 -8.11
N PRO A 155 -11.18 -4.28 -9.42
CA PRO A 155 -10.11 -3.64 -10.17
C PRO A 155 -9.58 -2.35 -9.54
N LEU A 156 -10.46 -1.56 -8.92
CA LEU A 156 -10.07 -0.33 -8.23
C LEU A 156 -9.15 -0.60 -7.02
N ASP A 157 -9.41 -1.64 -6.22
CA ASP A 157 -8.53 -2.02 -5.11
C ASP A 157 -7.14 -2.40 -5.62
N LYS A 158 -7.07 -3.13 -6.74
CA LYS A 158 -5.80 -3.51 -7.38
C LYS A 158 -5.08 -2.29 -7.96
N ALA A 159 -5.79 -1.35 -8.56
CA ALA A 159 -5.22 -0.11 -9.08
C ALA A 159 -4.69 0.79 -7.96
N ALA A 160 -5.45 0.90 -6.86
CA ALA A 160 -5.03 1.62 -5.66
C ALA A 160 -3.79 1.00 -5.02
N LEU A 161 -3.66 -0.33 -5.04
CA LEU A 161 -2.43 -1.01 -4.61
C LEU A 161 -1.21 -0.56 -5.44
N LEU A 162 -1.32 -0.44 -6.76
CA LEU A 162 -0.19 0.03 -7.59
C LEU A 162 0.25 1.44 -7.19
N TRP A 163 -0.71 2.31 -6.88
CA TRP A 163 -0.43 3.65 -6.36
C TRP A 163 0.12 3.64 -4.94
N HIS A 164 -0.35 2.73 -4.09
CA HIS A 164 0.18 2.51 -2.74
C HIS A 164 1.68 2.26 -2.80
N GLU A 165 2.10 1.26 -3.56
CA GLU A 165 3.51 0.89 -3.70
C GLU A 165 4.36 2.00 -4.35
N THR A 166 3.74 2.88 -5.14
CA THR A 166 4.40 4.03 -5.76
C THR A 166 4.63 5.17 -4.78
N ILE A 167 3.61 5.51 -3.98
CA ILE A 167 3.64 6.65 -3.04
C ILE A 167 4.48 6.31 -1.82
N TYR A 168 4.39 5.07 -1.31
CA TYR A 168 5.17 4.64 -0.15
C TYR A 168 6.67 4.62 -0.40
N LYS A 169 7.09 4.35 -1.64
CA LYS A 169 8.49 4.48 -2.04
C LYS A 169 8.99 5.93 -1.99
N TRP A 170 8.08 6.91 -2.06
CA TRP A 170 8.44 8.32 -2.02
C TRP A 170 8.52 8.81 -0.57
N HIS A 171 7.47 8.81 0.25
CA HIS A 171 7.44 9.31 1.65
C HIS A 171 6.19 8.78 2.40
N VAL A 172 6.23 8.75 3.75
CA VAL A 172 5.16 8.33 4.70
C VAL A 172 3.88 9.19 4.58
N ILE A 173 3.11 9.06 3.49
CA ILE A 173 1.86 9.83 3.31
C ILE A 173 0.71 8.92 2.89
N ILE A 174 0.11 8.27 3.89
CA ILE A 174 -1.13 7.47 3.80
C ILE A 174 -2.32 8.30 3.25
N MET A 175 -2.31 9.63 3.43
CA MET A 175 -3.44 10.49 3.03
C MET A 175 -3.61 10.64 1.51
N LEU A 176 -2.55 10.55 0.71
CA LEU A 176 -2.63 10.84 -0.73
C LEU A 176 -3.31 9.72 -1.54
N ILE A 177 -3.11 8.45 -1.18
CA ILE A 177 -3.81 7.32 -1.82
C ILE A 177 -5.33 7.47 -1.65
N LYS A 178 -5.76 7.90 -0.46
CA LYS A 178 -7.16 8.11 -0.12
C LYS A 178 -7.80 9.19 -1.00
N THR A 179 -7.05 10.24 -1.34
CA THR A 179 -7.51 11.33 -2.22
C THR A 179 -7.45 10.98 -3.71
N LEU A 180 -6.52 10.14 -4.16
CA LEU A 180 -6.41 9.77 -5.58
C LEU A 180 -7.55 8.88 -6.07
N CYS A 181 -8.02 8.01 -5.18
CA CYS A 181 -9.09 7.06 -5.49
C CYS A 181 -10.45 7.53 -4.99
N ALA A 182 -10.55 8.72 -4.38
CA ALA A 182 -11.80 9.21 -3.83
C ALA A 182 -11.93 10.75 -3.88
N HIS A 183 -13.15 11.24 -4.13
CA HIS A 183 -13.45 12.67 -4.09
C HIS A 183 -14.07 13.05 -2.74
N ALA A 184 -13.76 14.25 -2.26
CA ALA A 184 -14.47 14.85 -1.13
C ALA A 184 -15.95 15.05 -1.51
N ARG A 185 -16.88 14.72 -0.61
CA ARG A 185 -18.27 15.11 -0.80
C ARG A 185 -18.34 16.63 -0.71
N SER A 186 -18.73 17.31 -1.79
CA SER A 186 -19.23 18.67 -1.68
C SER A 186 -20.48 18.60 -0.80
N SER A 187 -20.43 19.23 0.37
CA SER A 187 -21.57 19.39 1.26
C SER A 187 -22.72 20.03 0.48
N ALA A 188 -23.82 19.31 0.35
CA ALA A 188 -25.12 19.86 -0.02
C ALA A 188 -25.97 19.94 1.25
#